data_AF-A0A5E4J9T1-F1
#
_entry.id   AF-A0A5E4J9T1-F1
#
_cell.length_a   1.000
_cell.length_b   1.000
_cell.length_c   1.000
_cell.angle_alpha   90.00
_cell.angle_beta   90.00
_cell.angle_gamma   90.00
#
_symmetry.space_group_name_H-M   'P 1'
#
loop_
_entity.id
_entity.type
_entity.pdbx_description
1 polymer ?
#
loop_
_entity_poly.entity_id
_entity_poly.type
_entity_poly.pdbx_seq_one_letter_code
_entity_poly.pdbx_strand_id
1 'polypeptide(L)'
;MYEKQVETAGRLIPREQVRKIGSLVAASGMDMNEEFSSGVLVVFVAAALLLSLVALAVLQLPLILVIAGALFLTIVAVGILYQYVVLKIEDRRAQVDRILPDYLQLAAANVRAGMQLDRAMWYAGKPEFGILS
;
A
#
# COMPACT_ATOMS: atom_id res chain seq x y z
N MET A 1 18.91 -2.50 8.85
CA MET A 1 20.01 -2.36 7.87
C MET A 1 19.51 -2.52 6.42
N TYR A 2 18.62 -3.48 6.14
CA TYR A 2 18.04 -3.70 4.79
C TYR A 2 17.10 -2.58 4.31
N GLU A 3 16.41 -1.90 5.23
CA GLU A 3 15.42 -0.85 4.89
C GLU A 3 16.01 0.30 4.06
N LYS A 4 17.17 0.83 4.46
CA LYS A 4 17.89 1.87 3.71
C LYS A 4 18.36 1.41 2.32
N GLN A 5 18.63 0.12 2.13
CA GLN A 5 19.04 -0.43 0.83
C GLN A 5 17.85 -0.49 -0.13
N VAL A 6 16.68 -0.89 0.40
CA VAL A 6 15.42 -0.92 -0.37
C VAL A 6 14.98 0.49 -0.74
N GLU A 7 15.06 1.45 0.18
CA GLU A 7 14.77 2.87 -0.11
C GLU A 7 15.66 3.42 -1.23
N THR A 8 16.95 3.07 -1.21
CA THR A 8 17.89 3.49 -2.25
C THR A 8 17.51 2.90 -3.61
N ALA A 9 17.01 1.66 -3.65
CA ALA A 9 16.50 1.05 -4.88
C ALA A 9 15.25 1.76 -5.40
N GLY A 10 14.36 2.24 -4.51
CA GLY A 10 13.17 3.00 -4.88
C GLY A 10 13.48 4.32 -5.62
N ARG A 11 14.65 4.90 -5.39
CA ARG A 11 15.12 6.11 -6.09
C ARG A 11 15.47 5.90 -7.56
N LEU A 12 15.51 4.66 -8.04
CA LEU A 12 15.66 4.35 -9.47
C LEU A 12 14.40 4.69 -10.27
N ILE A 13 13.25 4.79 -9.59
CA ILE A 13 11.96 5.12 -10.20
C ILE A 13 11.79 6.65 -10.24
N PRO A 14 11.18 7.22 -11.30
CA PRO A 14 10.85 8.65 -11.35
C PRO A 14 10.03 9.08 -10.11
N ARG A 15 10.38 10.24 -9.54
CA ARG A 15 9.75 10.75 -8.29
C ARG A 15 8.22 10.85 -8.36
N GLU A 16 7.66 11.08 -9.55
CA GLU A 16 6.21 11.11 -9.75
C GLU A 16 5.56 9.75 -9.47
N GLN A 17 6.18 8.65 -9.91
CA GLN A 17 5.67 7.30 -9.68
C GLN A 17 5.88 6.88 -8.23
N VAL A 18 7.02 7.24 -7.62
CA VAL A 18 7.28 7.00 -6.19
C VAL A 18 6.19 7.63 -5.33
N ARG A 19 5.83 8.88 -5.61
CA ARG A 19 4.73 9.57 -4.91
C ARG A 19 3.38 8.90 -5.11
N LYS A 20 3.05 8.48 -6.33
CA LYS A 20 1.79 7.76 -6.62
C LYS A 20 1.72 6.42 -5.87
N ILE A 21 2.80 5.65 -5.87
CA ILE A 21 2.88 4.38 -5.13
C ILE A 21 2.77 4.66 -3.62
N GLY A 22 3.49 5.66 -3.13
CA GLY A 22 3.44 6.10 -1.74
C GLY A 22 2.03 6.49 -1.30
N SER A 23 1.30 7.28 -2.11
CA SER A 23 -0.07 7.69 -1.77
C SER A 23 -1.05 6.52 -1.73
N LEU A 24 -0.88 5.52 -2.61
CA LEU A 24 -1.70 4.30 -2.60
C LEU A 24 -1.42 3.45 -1.35
N VAL A 25 -0.14 3.29 -1.00
CA VAL A 25 0.26 2.56 0.21
C VAL A 25 -0.20 3.29 1.48
N ALA A 26 -0.07 4.61 1.54
CA ALA A 26 -0.58 5.41 2.65
C ALA A 26 -2.11 5.32 2.79
N ALA A 27 -2.85 5.33 1.67
CA ALA A 27 -4.30 5.15 1.67
C ALA A 27 -4.69 3.81 2.30
N SER A 28 -3.89 2.76 2.11
CA SER A 28 -4.12 1.45 2.70
C SER A 28 -3.92 1.38 4.22
N GLY A 29 -3.44 2.46 4.85
CA GLY A 29 -3.15 2.52 6.28
C GLY A 29 -1.81 1.90 6.67
N MET A 30 -0.94 1.67 5.69
CA MET A 30 0.43 1.25 5.93
C MET A 30 1.32 2.49 6.10
N ASP A 31 1.89 2.66 7.29
CA ASP A 31 2.86 3.72 7.60
C ASP A 31 4.24 3.36 7.02
N MET A 32 4.34 3.39 5.69
CA MET A 32 5.56 3.07 4.96
C MET A 32 6.10 4.31 4.26
N ASN A 33 7.43 4.47 4.29
CA ASN A 33 8.09 5.51 3.51
C ASN A 33 7.81 5.30 2.00
N GLU A 34 7.58 6.39 1.25
CA GLU A 34 7.29 6.33 -0.19
C GLU A 34 8.46 5.68 -0.96
N GLU A 35 9.68 5.98 -0.54
CA GLU A 35 10.93 5.42 -1.10
C GLU A 35 11.06 3.92 -0.81
N PHE A 36 10.62 3.47 0.36
CA PHE A 36 10.63 2.05 0.72
C PHE A 36 9.60 1.26 -0.11
N SER A 37 8.39 1.80 -0.24
CA SER A 37 7.29 1.17 -0.99
C SER A 37 7.62 0.97 -2.47
N SER A 38 8.19 2.00 -3.10
CA SER A 38 8.71 1.91 -4.46
C SER A 38 9.93 1.00 -4.58
N GLY A 39 10.80 0.97 -3.56
CA GLY A 39 11.93 0.06 -3.46
C GLY A 39 11.53 -1.41 -3.44
N VAL A 40 10.45 -1.77 -2.73
CA VAL A 40 9.93 -3.15 -2.71
C VAL A 40 9.55 -3.60 -4.12
N LEU A 41 8.88 -2.75 -4.91
CA LEU A 41 8.55 -3.06 -6.30
C LEU A 41 9.80 -3.33 -7.15
N VAL A 42 10.84 -2.50 -7.01
CA VAL A 42 12.12 -2.70 -7.72
C VAL A 42 12.77 -4.02 -7.33
N VAL A 43 12.78 -4.37 -6.05
CA VAL A 43 13.34 -5.64 -5.56
C VAL A 43 12.56 -6.83 -6.13
N PHE A 44 11.23 -6.76 -6.20
CA PHE A 44 10.42 -7.81 -6.81
C PHE A 44 10.71 -7.99 -8.31
N VAL A 45 10.84 -6.89 -9.05
CA VAL A 45 11.20 -6.93 -10.47
C VAL A 45 12.60 -7.52 -10.65
N ALA A 46 13.57 -7.09 -9.83
CA ALA A 46 14.93 -7.62 -9.88
C ALA A 46 14.98 -9.12 -9.55
N ALA A 47 14.21 -9.58 -8.56
CA ALA A 47 14.10 -10.98 -8.22
C ALA A 47 13.47 -11.81 -9.36
N ALA A 48 12.43 -11.30 -10.01
CA ALA A 48 11.81 -11.94 -11.17
C ALA A 48 12.79 -12.07 -12.35
N LEU A 49 13.61 -11.05 -12.59
CA LEU A 49 14.67 -11.08 -13.59
C LEU A 49 15.79 -12.07 -13.24
N LEU A 50 16.21 -12.12 -11.98
CA LEU A 50 17.22 -13.10 -11.56
C LEU A 50 16.71 -14.54 -11.70
N LEU A 51 15.46 -14.80 -11.32
CA LEU A 51 14.84 -16.11 -11.49
C LEU A 51 14.76 -16.54 -12.96
N SER A 52 14.43 -15.61 -13.87
CA SER A 52 14.37 -15.93 -15.30
C SER A 52 15.77 -16.20 -15.90
N LEU A 53 16.80 -15.49 -15.45
CA LEU A 53 18.19 -15.77 -15.85
C LEU A 53 18.68 -17.14 -15.35
N VAL A 54 18.34 -17.50 -14.11
CA VAL A 54 18.66 -18.83 -13.57
C VAL A 54 17.94 -19.92 -14.38
N ALA A 55 16.68 -19.71 -14.74
CA ALA A 55 15.93 -20.64 -15.59
C ALA A 55 16.60 -20.83 -16.96
N LEU A 56 17.11 -19.75 -17.58
CA LEU A 56 17.87 -19.84 -18.84
C LEU A 56 19.15 -20.69 -18.67
N ALA A 57 19.91 -20.43 -17.61
CA ALA A 57 21.21 -21.08 -17.39
C ALA A 57 21.07 -22.58 -17.06
N VAL A 58 20.05 -22.96 -16.31
CA VAL A 58 19.86 -24.34 -15.83
C VAL A 58 19.07 -25.19 -16.82
N LEU A 59 17.99 -24.66 -17.39
CA LEU A 59 17.03 -25.44 -18.18
C LEU A 59 17.33 -25.43 -19.68
N GLN A 60 18.34 -24.66 -20.13
CA GLN A 60 18.74 -24.52 -21.55
C GLN A 60 17.55 -24.19 -22.47
N LEU A 61 16.56 -23.46 -21.95
CA LEU A 61 15.37 -23.09 -22.69
C LEU A 61 15.70 -22.11 -23.82
N PRO A 62 14.93 -22.11 -24.92
CA PRO A 62 15.09 -21.11 -25.96
C PRO A 62 14.82 -19.71 -25.38
N LEU A 63 15.65 -18.75 -25.79
CA LEU A 63 15.64 -17.37 -25.27
C LEU A 63 14.24 -16.73 -25.31
N ILE A 64 13.46 -17.01 -26.35
CA ILE A 64 12.10 -16.49 -26.52
C ILE A 64 11.18 -16.91 -25.37
N LEU A 65 11.25 -18.18 -24.93
CA LEU A 65 10.42 -18.67 -23.82
C LEU A 65 10.83 -18.05 -22.49
N VAL A 66 12.13 -17.82 -22.30
CA VAL A 66 12.64 -17.15 -21.09
C VAL A 66 12.17 -15.71 -21.01
N ILE A 67 12.26 -14.96 -22.11
CA ILE A 67 11.78 -13.57 -22.16
C ILE A 67 10.27 -13.52 -21.90
N ALA A 68 9.50 -14.38 -22.56
CA ALA A 68 8.06 -14.47 -22.35
C ALA A 68 7.70 -14.82 -20.88
N GLY A 69 8.41 -15.79 -20.30
CA GLY A 69 8.24 -16.18 -18.89
C GLY A 69 8.62 -15.06 -17.91
N ALA A 70 9.71 -14.33 -18.16
CA ALA A 70 10.14 -13.21 -17.35
C ALA A 70 9.11 -12.07 -17.35
N LEU A 71 8.60 -11.73 -18.54
CA LEU A 71 7.56 -10.72 -18.69
C LEU A 71 6.29 -11.14 -17.93
N PHE A 72 5.86 -12.39 -18.12
CA PHE A 72 4.70 -12.95 -17.44
C PHE A 72 4.84 -12.91 -15.91
N LEU A 73 5.97 -13.38 -15.38
CA LEU A 73 6.26 -13.34 -13.94
C LEU A 73 6.25 -11.92 -13.39
N THR A 74 6.81 -10.97 -14.12
CA THR A 74 6.85 -9.56 -13.71
C THR A 74 5.44 -8.97 -13.63
N ILE A 75 4.61 -9.20 -14.66
CA ILE A 75 3.21 -8.73 -14.69
C ILE A 75 2.42 -9.35 -13.53
N VAL A 76 2.56 -10.65 -13.31
CA VAL A 76 1.88 -11.35 -12.22
C VAL A 76 2.33 -10.83 -10.86
N ALA A 77 3.63 -10.66 -10.64
CA ALA A 77 4.17 -10.16 -9.36
C ALA A 77 3.69 -8.74 -9.05
N VAL A 78 3.75 -7.82 -10.02
CA VAL A 78 3.25 -6.45 -9.86
C VAL A 78 1.74 -6.44 -9.65
N GLY A 79 1.01 -7.28 -10.38
CA GLY A 79 -0.44 -7.42 -10.24
C GLY A 79 -0.87 -7.90 -8.86
N ILE A 80 -0.17 -8.90 -8.30
CA ILE A 80 -0.41 -9.40 -6.94
C ILE A 80 -0.17 -8.29 -5.91
N LEU A 81 0.94 -7.56 -6.03
CA LEU A 81 1.27 -6.49 -5.08
C LEU A 81 0.25 -5.35 -5.14
N TYR A 82 -0.16 -4.95 -6.35
CA TYR A 82 -1.21 -3.95 -6.55
C TYR A 82 -2.53 -4.40 -5.92
N GLN A 83 -2.96 -5.63 -6.21
CA GLN A 83 -4.20 -6.18 -5.67
C GLN A 83 -4.20 -6.24 -4.15
N TYR A 84 -3.07 -6.61 -3.54
CA TYR A 84 -2.91 -6.62 -2.10
C TYR A 84 -3.12 -5.23 -1.49
N VAL A 85 -2.54 -4.18 -2.07
CA VAL A 85 -2.72 -2.80 -1.60
C VAL A 85 -4.17 -2.35 -1.75
N VAL A 86 -4.81 -2.65 -2.89
CA VAL A 86 -6.22 -2.29 -3.13
C VAL A 86 -7.14 -2.96 -2.11
N LEU A 87 -6.97 -4.25 -1.86
CA LEU A 87 -7.77 -4.96 -0.86
C LEU A 87 -7.60 -4.38 0.55
N LYS A 88 -6.39 -3.92 0.90
CA LYS A 88 -6.14 -3.22 2.17
C LYS A 88 -6.83 -1.86 2.25
N ILE A 89 -6.85 -1.09 1.15
CA ILE A 89 -7.61 0.17 1.07
C ILE A 89 -9.11 -0.10 1.27
N GLU A 90 -9.65 -1.13 0.61
CA GLU A 90 -11.05 -1.51 0.73
C GLU A 90 -11.42 -1.96 2.15
N ASP A 91 -10.57 -2.76 2.79
CA ASP A 91 -10.78 -3.18 4.17
C ASP A 91 -10.78 -1.99 5.13
N ARG A 92 -9.82 -1.06 4.99
CA ARG A 92 -9.79 0.17 5.78
C ARG A 92 -11.03 1.02 5.56
N ARG A 93 -11.46 1.18 4.30
CA ARG A 93 -12.69 1.91 3.96
C ARG A 93 -13.91 1.26 4.61
N ALA A 94 -14.04 -0.06 4.50
CA ALA A 94 -15.14 -0.81 5.10
C ALA A 94 -15.15 -0.68 6.64
N GLN A 95 -13.98 -0.61 7.28
CA GLN A 95 -13.89 -0.32 8.71
C GLN A 95 -14.39 1.08 9.04
N VAL A 96 -14.03 2.11 8.25
CA VAL A 96 -14.54 3.48 8.44
C VAL A 96 -16.04 3.52 8.28
N ASP A 97 -16.56 2.95 7.20
CA ASP A 97 -17.99 2.97 6.87
C ASP A 97 -18.86 2.32 7.95
N ARG A 98 -18.32 1.33 8.69
CA ARG A 98 -19.02 0.66 9.80
C ARG A 98 -19.14 1.54 11.05
N ILE A 99 -18.12 2.33 11.36
CA ILE A 99 -18.02 3.06 12.63
C ILE A 99 -18.38 4.55 12.50
N LEU A 100 -18.35 5.09 11.28
CA LEU A 100 -18.63 6.49 10.97
C LEU A 100 -20.05 6.92 11.40
N PRO A 101 -21.13 6.14 11.20
CA PRO A 101 -22.46 6.55 11.62
C PRO A 101 -22.57 6.80 13.13
N ASP A 102 -22.04 5.86 13.93
CA ASP A 102 -22.08 5.93 15.39
C ASP A 102 -21.24 7.10 15.92
N TYR A 103 -20.05 7.31 15.33
CA TYR A 103 -19.19 8.45 15.63
C TYR A 103 -19.93 9.78 15.39
N LEU A 104 -20.55 9.94 14.21
CA LEU A 104 -21.28 11.15 13.85
C LEU A 104 -22.53 11.35 14.72
N GLN A 105 -23.19 10.28 15.13
CA GLN A 105 -24.35 10.35 16.02
C GLN A 105 -23.95 10.89 17.40
N LEU A 106 -22.81 10.44 17.95
CA LEU A 106 -22.28 10.92 19.21
C LEU A 106 -21.82 12.39 19.11
N ALA A 107 -21.09 12.75 18.05
CA ALA A 107 -20.70 14.13 17.80
C ALA A 107 -21.93 15.05 17.70
N ALA A 108 -22.96 14.65 16.93
CA ALA A 108 -24.20 15.41 16.80
C ALA A 108 -24.99 15.53 18.12
N ALA A 109 -24.95 14.52 18.99
CA ALA A 109 -25.54 14.61 20.33
C ALA A 109 -24.83 15.68 21.19
N ASN A 110 -23.50 15.72 21.16
CA ASN A 110 -22.71 16.72 21.89
C ASN A 110 -22.92 18.14 21.37
N VAL A 111 -23.00 18.32 20.04
CA VAL A 111 -23.31 19.62 19.44
C VAL A 111 -24.70 20.11 19.86
N ARG A 112 -25.71 19.22 19.85
CA ARG A 112 -27.06 19.57 20.32
C ARG A 112 -27.12 19.93 21.80
N ALA A 113 -26.20 19.39 22.61
CA ALA A 113 -26.04 19.76 24.01
C ALA A 113 -25.31 21.12 24.22
N GLY A 114 -24.98 21.83 23.14
CA GLY A 114 -24.34 23.15 23.18
C GLY A 114 -22.80 23.11 23.14
N MET A 115 -22.20 21.96 22.89
CA MET A 115 -20.75 21.86 22.70
C MET A 115 -20.34 22.42 21.33
N GLN A 116 -19.23 23.18 21.28
CA GLN A 116 -18.64 23.60 20.01
C GLN A 116 -18.24 22.37 19.17
N LEU A 117 -18.40 22.46 17.83
CA LEU A 117 -18.20 21.34 16.91
C LEU A 117 -16.84 20.64 17.09
N ASP A 118 -15.75 21.40 17.17
CA ASP A 118 -14.40 20.84 17.30
C ASP A 118 -14.25 20.01 18.59
N ARG A 119 -14.83 20.49 19.70
CA ARG A 119 -14.85 19.75 20.97
C ARG A 119 -15.77 18.55 20.91
N ALA A 120 -16.90 18.65 20.21
CA ALA A 120 -17.84 17.54 20.04
C ALA A 120 -17.23 16.39 19.24
N MET A 121 -16.48 16.71 18.18
CA MET A 121 -15.73 15.74 17.37
C MET A 121 -14.59 15.11 18.17
N TRP A 122 -13.82 15.92 18.91
CA TRP A 122 -12.78 15.41 19.80
C TRP A 122 -13.34 14.47 20.88
N TYR A 123 -14.46 14.85 21.50
CA TYR A 123 -15.12 14.02 22.52
C TYR A 123 -15.77 12.76 21.95
N ALA A 124 -16.17 12.79 20.68
CA ALA A 124 -16.67 11.62 19.97
C ALA A 124 -15.54 10.63 19.60
N GLY A 125 -14.28 11.06 19.57
CA GLY A 125 -13.09 10.24 19.30
C GLY A 125 -12.73 9.26 20.42
N LYS A 126 -13.68 8.43 20.83
CA LYS A 126 -13.44 7.36 21.79
C LYS A 126 -12.56 6.26 21.18
N PRO A 127 -11.74 5.55 21.99
CA PRO A 127 -10.91 4.42 21.51
C PRO A 127 -11.70 3.33 20.78
N GLU A 128 -13.00 3.24 21.07
CA GLU A 128 -13.98 2.34 20.43
C GLU A 128 -14.09 2.56 18.91
N PHE A 129 -13.80 3.78 18.43
CA PHE A 129 -13.82 4.16 17.02
C PHE A 129 -12.46 3.98 16.33
N GLY A 130 -11.48 3.37 16.99
CA GLY A 130 -10.22 2.88 16.41
C GLY A 130 -9.56 3.82 15.39
N ILE A 131 -9.75 3.55 14.09
CA ILE A 131 -9.17 4.33 12.99
C ILE A 131 -9.65 5.79 12.88
N LEU A 132 -10.70 6.19 13.63
CA LEU A 132 -11.20 7.57 13.72
C LEU A 132 -10.82 8.28 15.03
N SER A 133 -10.14 7.60 15.96
CA SER A 133 -9.67 8.19 17.23
C SER A 133 -8.26 8.77 17.14
#